data_AF-U5S0H3-F1
#
_entry.id   AF-U5S0H3-F1
#
_cell.length_a   1.000
_cell.length_b   1.000
_cell.length_c   1.000
_cell.angle_alpha   90.00
_cell.angle_beta   90.00
_cell.angle_gamma   90.00
#
_symmetry.space_group_name_H-M   'P 1'
#
loop_
_entity.id
_entity.type
_entity.pdbx_description
1 polymer ?
#
loop_
_entity_poly.entity_id
_entity_poly.type
_entity_poly.pdbx_seq_one_letter_code
_entity_poly.pdbx_strand_id
1 'polypeptide(L)'
;WWVKEREAHNPTTEVDWDMMKRVDPSFTGQQTEMWAKYHGQARADAASAKGAAFKAEKEAANADGYTLRNRALKTAVTTSWGAYVSKNWVGAATNATWTKGGGATYKGVATPAERGEPKWNGTPEENSHMLNAYQKYCGAAISGYGEFGELDRSKLLCTNAKHNPGKKFIIDDTKELAEETKEAFIVPGKNQLYHLVHWEHMSHEMARCAPALGGRFNGSDFVATSLKPSVYNFLRYMGYQMLGDGGDSNYPFIEAAVANLAGVSESSRNNVYSLTPELGPIGRIHSYITDMPVAPTHPIDAGMFKFCADCGKCANACPAECISKAKEP
;
A
#
# COMPACT_ATOMS: atom_id res chain seq x y z
N TRP A 1 1.77 0.72 28.03
CA TRP A 1 2.60 0.97 26.85
C TRP A 1 2.41 2.45 26.50
N TRP A 2 3.47 3.26 26.51
CA TRP A 2 3.39 4.68 26.10
C TRP A 2 3.92 4.83 24.67
N VAL A 3 3.19 5.55 23.83
CA VAL A 3 3.60 5.89 22.45
C VAL A 3 4.12 7.31 22.46
N LYS A 4 5.35 7.52 21.99
CA LYS A 4 5.96 8.86 21.87
C LYS A 4 5.99 9.27 20.42
N GLU A 5 5.78 10.55 20.18
CA GLU A 5 6.08 11.17 18.90
C GLU A 5 7.60 11.39 18.77
N ARG A 6 8.13 11.29 17.55
CA ARG A 6 9.52 11.55 17.19
C ARG A 6 9.59 12.69 16.18
N GLU A 7 10.78 13.24 15.98
CA GLU A 7 11.00 14.25 14.96
C GLU A 7 10.70 13.73 13.54
N ALA A 8 10.29 14.64 12.65
CA ALA A 8 10.09 14.33 11.23
C ALA A 8 11.32 13.65 10.62
N HIS A 9 11.09 12.66 9.76
CA HIS A 9 12.15 11.87 9.10
C HIS A 9 13.10 11.10 10.03
N ASN A 10 12.74 10.93 11.31
CA ASN A 10 13.51 10.16 12.29
C ASN A 10 12.67 8.99 12.86
N PRO A 11 12.44 7.91 12.09
CA PRO A 11 11.76 6.73 12.60
C PRO A 11 12.63 5.96 13.62
N THR A 12 12.09 4.89 14.22
CA THR A 12 12.85 4.08 15.19
C THR A 12 13.96 3.24 14.56
N THR A 13 13.91 3.00 13.25
CA THR A 13 15.03 2.44 12.49
C THR A 13 15.94 3.57 12.03
N GLU A 14 17.25 3.43 12.23
CA GLU A 14 18.23 4.41 11.73
C GLU A 14 18.20 4.46 10.20
N VAL A 15 18.20 5.68 9.65
CA VAL A 15 18.20 5.92 8.20
C VAL A 15 19.35 6.87 7.86
N ASP A 16 20.27 6.39 7.02
CA ASP A 16 21.27 7.24 6.38
C ASP A 16 20.67 7.84 5.10
N TRP A 17 20.16 9.06 5.22
CA TRP A 17 19.51 9.77 4.11
C TRP A 17 20.47 10.11 2.94
N ASP A 18 21.78 10.17 3.19
CA ASP A 18 22.78 10.43 2.15
C ASP A 18 23.00 9.19 1.28
N MET A 19 22.95 7.99 1.88
CA MET A 19 23.02 6.72 1.16
C MET A 19 21.72 6.38 0.40
N MET A 20 20.58 6.86 0.88
CA MET A 20 19.28 6.54 0.29
C MET A 20 19.14 7.09 -1.13
N LYS A 21 18.49 6.28 -1.98
CA LYS A 21 18.09 6.63 -3.36
C LYS A 21 16.68 6.13 -3.59
N ARG A 22 15.99 6.73 -4.56
CA ARG A 22 14.70 6.23 -5.06
C ARG A 22 14.79 4.74 -5.36
N VAL A 23 13.82 3.98 -4.87
CA VAL A 23 13.81 2.52 -4.95
C VAL A 23 13.21 2.08 -6.29
N ASP A 24 13.83 1.07 -6.92
CA ASP A 24 13.19 0.30 -7.99
C ASP A 24 12.40 -0.87 -7.38
N PRO A 25 11.06 -0.80 -7.36
CA PRO A 25 10.24 -1.83 -6.74
C PRO A 25 10.16 -3.13 -7.56
N SER A 26 10.81 -3.23 -8.72
CA SER A 26 10.83 -4.47 -9.49
C SER A 26 11.77 -5.53 -8.91
N PHE A 27 12.73 -5.16 -8.07
CA PHE A 27 13.66 -6.11 -7.45
C PHE A 27 13.08 -6.78 -6.19
N THR A 28 11.96 -7.50 -6.35
CA THR A 28 11.28 -8.19 -5.23
C THR A 28 11.24 -9.69 -5.44
N GLY A 29 11.12 -10.44 -4.35
CA GLY A 29 10.89 -11.88 -4.38
C GLY A 29 9.53 -12.30 -4.95
N GLN A 30 8.71 -11.37 -5.46
CA GLN A 30 7.48 -11.68 -6.17
C GLN A 30 7.68 -11.75 -7.70
N GLN A 31 8.80 -11.25 -8.22
CA GLN A 31 9.14 -11.36 -9.64
C GLN A 31 9.85 -12.70 -9.91
N THR A 32 9.32 -13.46 -10.87
CA THR A 32 9.93 -14.73 -11.29
C THR A 32 11.30 -14.51 -11.93
N GLU A 33 11.51 -13.35 -12.56
CA GLU A 33 12.80 -12.90 -13.10
C GLU A 33 13.84 -12.78 -11.99
N MET A 34 13.45 -12.38 -10.77
CA MET A 34 14.37 -12.34 -9.63
C MET A 34 14.73 -13.74 -9.16
N TRP A 35 13.79 -14.67 -9.18
CA TRP A 35 14.09 -16.07 -8.88
C TRP A 35 15.09 -16.64 -9.90
N ALA A 36 14.86 -16.37 -11.19
CA ALA A 36 15.76 -16.79 -12.26
C ALA A 36 17.15 -16.13 -12.13
N LYS A 37 17.22 -14.84 -11.77
CA LYS A 37 18.48 -14.10 -11.56
C LYS A 37 19.34 -14.73 -10.45
N TYR A 38 18.74 -15.11 -9.31
CA TYR A 38 19.49 -15.64 -8.16
C TYR A 38 19.68 -17.15 -8.18
N HIS A 39 18.79 -17.90 -8.83
CA HIS A 39 18.75 -19.36 -8.74
C HIS A 39 18.84 -20.08 -10.08
N GLY A 40 18.83 -19.35 -11.20
CA GLY A 40 18.79 -19.87 -12.56
C GLY A 40 17.37 -20.18 -13.04
N GLN A 41 17.13 -19.98 -14.35
CA GLN A 41 15.81 -20.14 -14.98
C GLN A 41 15.20 -21.52 -14.72
N ALA A 42 15.97 -22.58 -14.92
CA ALA A 42 15.49 -23.96 -14.73
C ALA A 42 14.95 -24.21 -13.31
N ARG A 43 15.60 -23.64 -12.28
CA ARG A 43 15.14 -23.77 -10.89
C ARG A 43 13.89 -22.93 -10.63
N ALA A 44 13.80 -21.73 -11.20
CA ALA A 44 12.62 -20.86 -11.09
C ALA A 44 11.38 -21.52 -11.73
N ASP A 45 11.54 -22.11 -12.91
CA ASP A 45 10.46 -22.82 -13.61
C ASP A 45 10.03 -24.07 -12.84
N ALA A 46 11.00 -24.88 -12.38
CA ALA A 46 10.73 -26.07 -11.58
C ALA A 46 10.04 -25.74 -10.25
N ALA A 47 10.37 -24.61 -9.61
CA ALA A 47 9.69 -24.16 -8.40
C ALA A 47 8.23 -23.74 -8.69
N SER A 48 8.02 -22.97 -9.76
CA SER A 48 6.69 -22.51 -10.19
C SER A 48 5.75 -23.67 -10.52
N ALA A 49 6.27 -24.74 -11.13
CA ALA A 49 5.49 -25.90 -11.52
C ALA A 49 4.96 -26.74 -10.33
N LYS A 50 5.59 -26.66 -9.15
CA LYS A 50 5.22 -27.49 -7.98
C LYS A 50 3.88 -27.10 -7.35
N GLY A 51 3.48 -25.83 -7.45
CA GLY A 51 2.33 -25.29 -6.72
C GLY A 51 1.00 -25.97 -7.08
N ALA A 52 0.76 -26.21 -8.36
CA ALA A 52 -0.49 -26.81 -8.84
C ALA A 52 -0.65 -28.27 -8.39
N ALA A 53 0.41 -29.07 -8.54
CA ALA A 53 0.42 -30.48 -8.12
C ALA A 53 0.27 -30.62 -6.59
N PHE A 54 1.04 -29.82 -5.83
CA PHE A 54 0.93 -29.79 -4.37
C PHE A 54 -0.50 -29.44 -3.93
N LYS A 55 -1.11 -28.41 -4.53
CA LYS A 55 -2.48 -28.03 -4.21
C LYS A 55 -3.47 -29.16 -4.52
N ALA A 56 -3.38 -29.76 -5.70
CA ALA A 56 -4.28 -30.85 -6.10
C ALA A 56 -4.17 -32.07 -5.16
N GLU A 57 -2.96 -32.45 -4.76
CA GLU A 57 -2.71 -33.51 -3.78
C GLU A 57 -3.37 -33.19 -2.44
N LYS A 58 -3.17 -31.97 -1.89
CA LYS A 58 -3.76 -31.58 -0.61
C LYS A 58 -5.28 -31.48 -0.64
N GLU A 59 -5.85 -31.01 -1.74
CA GLU A 59 -7.31 -30.97 -1.94
C GLU A 59 -7.91 -32.37 -2.05
N ALA A 60 -7.26 -33.28 -2.78
CA ALA A 60 -7.70 -34.68 -2.89
C ALA A 60 -7.62 -35.42 -1.55
N ALA A 61 -6.60 -35.13 -0.74
CA ALA A 61 -6.45 -35.68 0.60
C ALA A 61 -7.38 -35.02 1.65
N ASN A 62 -8.16 -34.00 1.29
CA ASN A 62 -8.95 -33.18 2.21
C ASN A 62 -8.12 -32.71 3.42
N ALA A 63 -6.86 -32.34 3.18
CA ALA A 63 -5.93 -31.93 4.22
C ALA A 63 -6.35 -30.59 4.87
N ASP A 64 -5.87 -30.35 6.09
CA ASP A 64 -6.11 -29.10 6.81
C ASP A 64 -5.71 -27.88 5.97
N GLY A 65 -6.62 -26.90 5.84
CA GLY A 65 -6.46 -25.73 4.98
C GLY A 65 -6.84 -25.94 3.50
N TYR A 66 -7.09 -27.18 3.07
CA TYR A 66 -7.49 -27.55 1.70
C TYR A 66 -8.86 -28.22 1.63
N THR A 67 -9.58 -28.29 2.76
CA THR A 67 -10.93 -28.86 2.82
C THR A 67 -11.92 -28.10 1.94
N LEU A 68 -13.08 -28.70 1.66
CA LEU A 68 -14.17 -28.01 0.97
C LEU A 68 -14.56 -26.69 1.64
N ARG A 69 -14.55 -26.62 2.98
CA ARG A 69 -14.86 -25.39 3.73
C ARG A 69 -13.80 -24.32 3.51
N ASN A 70 -12.51 -24.70 3.53
CA ASN A 70 -11.42 -23.76 3.27
C ASN A 70 -11.44 -23.25 1.82
N ARG A 71 -11.72 -24.13 0.87
CA ARG A 71 -11.88 -23.76 -0.55
C ARG A 71 -13.08 -22.85 -0.76
N ALA A 72 -14.22 -23.15 -0.13
CA ALA A 72 -15.40 -22.29 -0.15
C ALA A 72 -15.08 -20.91 0.44
N LEU A 73 -14.44 -20.85 1.62
CA LEU A 73 -13.99 -19.59 2.22
C LEU A 73 -13.06 -18.80 1.30
N LYS A 74 -12.12 -19.47 0.62
CA LYS A 74 -11.20 -18.82 -0.32
C LYS A 74 -11.95 -18.21 -1.51
N THR A 75 -12.88 -18.95 -2.10
CA THR A 75 -13.56 -18.56 -3.35
C THR A 75 -14.79 -17.68 -3.12
N ALA A 76 -15.47 -17.79 -1.98
CA ALA A 76 -16.74 -17.11 -1.72
C ALA A 76 -16.59 -15.60 -1.54
N VAL A 77 -15.41 -15.13 -1.12
CA VAL A 77 -15.23 -13.69 -0.94
C VAL A 77 -15.00 -13.04 -2.28
N THR A 78 -15.91 -12.14 -2.64
CA THR A 78 -15.79 -11.26 -3.79
C THR A 78 -14.72 -10.20 -3.50
N THR A 79 -13.44 -10.56 -3.63
CA THR A 79 -12.35 -9.58 -3.73
C THR A 79 -12.61 -8.84 -5.04
N SER A 80 -12.95 -7.58 -4.94
CA SER A 80 -13.62 -6.87 -6.03
C SER A 80 -14.89 -7.59 -6.51
N TRP A 81 -16.06 -7.18 -5.99
CA TRP A 81 -17.01 -6.70 -6.98
C TRP A 81 -16.17 -5.81 -7.89
N GLY A 82 -16.21 -5.99 -9.20
CA GLY A 82 -15.83 -4.91 -10.10
C GLY A 82 -16.74 -3.77 -9.71
N ALA A 83 -16.40 -3.06 -8.63
CA ALA A 83 -17.07 -1.89 -8.17
C ALA A 83 -17.06 -1.07 -9.43
N TYR A 84 -18.23 -0.54 -9.77
CA TYR A 84 -18.45 0.29 -10.92
C TYR A 84 -17.38 1.40 -11.09
N VAL A 85 -16.53 1.59 -10.06
CA VAL A 85 -15.37 2.45 -9.93
C VAL A 85 -14.21 1.71 -9.19
N SER A 86 -13.07 1.52 -9.83
CA SER A 86 -11.74 1.32 -9.24
C SER A 86 -10.90 2.60 -9.42
N LYS A 87 -9.62 2.60 -9.03
CA LYS A 87 -8.71 3.75 -9.20
C LYS A 87 -7.49 3.38 -10.05
N ASN A 88 -7.00 4.29 -10.88
CA ASN A 88 -5.69 4.26 -11.55
C ASN A 88 -4.83 5.46 -11.10
N TRP A 89 -3.70 5.70 -11.78
CA TRP A 89 -2.75 6.74 -11.38
C TRP A 89 -3.39 8.11 -11.21
N VAL A 90 -4.21 8.55 -12.17
CA VAL A 90 -4.78 9.92 -12.20
C VAL A 90 -6.22 10.02 -11.74
N GLY A 91 -6.96 8.90 -11.66
CA GLY A 91 -8.41 9.00 -11.50
C GLY A 91 -9.13 7.67 -11.32
N ALA A 92 -10.42 7.69 -11.57
CA ALA A 92 -11.24 6.49 -11.59
C ALA A 92 -10.87 5.60 -12.77
N ALA A 93 -10.78 4.30 -12.54
CA ALA A 93 -10.82 3.27 -13.57
C ALA A 93 -12.18 2.55 -13.47
N THR A 94 -12.75 2.12 -14.60
CA THR A 94 -13.95 1.28 -14.58
C THR A 94 -13.74 0.05 -15.44
N ASN A 95 -14.20 -1.10 -14.95
CA ASN A 95 -14.18 -2.35 -15.71
C ASN A 95 -15.52 -2.61 -16.44
N ALA A 96 -16.50 -1.71 -16.33
CA ALA A 96 -17.85 -1.94 -16.83
C ALA A 96 -18.02 -1.46 -18.27
N THR A 97 -17.85 -2.38 -19.23
CA THR A 97 -18.57 -2.39 -20.51
C THR A 97 -20.06 -2.68 -20.29
N TRP A 98 -20.76 -1.84 -19.52
CA TRP A 98 -22.23 -1.77 -19.56
C TRP A 98 -22.66 -0.56 -20.36
N THR A 99 -22.32 -0.56 -21.64
CA THR A 99 -23.03 0.22 -22.65
C THR A 99 -24.34 -0.47 -23.02
N LYS A 100 -25.20 -0.80 -22.05
CA LYS A 100 -26.64 -0.82 -22.38
C LYS A 100 -27.11 0.63 -22.40
N GLY A 101 -26.75 1.34 -23.48
CA GLY A 101 -27.18 2.71 -23.75
C GLY A 101 -26.08 3.76 -24.04
N GLY A 102 -24.80 3.38 -24.16
CA GLY A 102 -23.76 4.35 -24.58
C GLY A 102 -23.37 5.42 -23.55
N GLY A 103 -23.47 5.12 -22.24
CA GLY A 103 -23.01 6.04 -21.18
C GLY A 103 -21.49 6.25 -21.18
N ALA A 104 -21.06 7.45 -20.78
CA ALA A 104 -19.64 7.80 -20.64
C ALA A 104 -18.96 7.02 -19.50
N THR A 105 -17.65 6.74 -19.65
CA THR A 105 -16.80 6.18 -18.60
C THR A 105 -16.90 7.04 -17.33
N TYR A 106 -17.16 6.42 -16.18
CA TYR A 106 -17.21 7.14 -14.90
C TYR A 106 -15.83 7.73 -14.58
N LYS A 107 -15.78 9.04 -14.34
CA LYS A 107 -14.53 9.79 -14.06
C LYS A 107 -14.36 10.16 -12.59
N GLY A 108 -15.30 9.77 -11.73
CA GLY A 108 -15.44 10.30 -10.37
C GLY A 108 -16.69 11.14 -10.21
N VAL A 109 -16.97 11.55 -8.98
CA VAL A 109 -17.97 12.57 -8.67
C VAL A 109 -17.60 13.91 -9.32
N ALA A 110 -18.58 14.80 -9.54
CA ALA A 110 -18.31 16.14 -10.06
C ALA A 110 -17.36 16.91 -9.14
N THR A 111 -16.44 17.68 -9.70
CA THR A 111 -15.54 18.64 -9.03
C THR A 111 -16.25 19.96 -8.74
N PRO A 112 -15.72 20.83 -7.87
CA PRO A 112 -16.34 22.14 -7.60
C PRO A 112 -16.56 22.96 -8.87
N ALA A 113 -15.57 22.98 -9.77
CA ALA A 113 -15.68 23.67 -11.05
C ALA A 113 -16.83 23.13 -11.92
N GLU A 114 -17.03 21.81 -11.98
CA GLU A 114 -18.13 21.18 -12.70
C GLU A 114 -19.51 21.47 -12.06
N ARG A 115 -19.55 21.76 -10.75
CA ARG A 115 -20.77 22.15 -10.02
C ARG A 115 -21.00 23.66 -9.97
N GLY A 116 -20.07 24.48 -10.47
CA GLY A 116 -20.12 25.94 -10.34
C GLY A 116 -19.88 26.44 -8.90
N GLU A 117 -19.20 25.65 -8.08
CA GLU A 117 -18.89 25.93 -6.68
C GLU A 117 -17.40 26.32 -6.52
N PRO A 118 -17.05 27.14 -5.52
CA PRO A 118 -15.65 27.41 -5.21
C PRO A 118 -14.93 26.14 -4.73
N LYS A 119 -13.63 26.03 -5.05
CA LYS A 119 -12.77 24.98 -4.49
C LYS A 119 -12.70 25.14 -2.96
N TRP A 120 -12.72 24.01 -2.24
CA TRP A 120 -12.50 24.02 -0.80
C TRP A 120 -11.13 24.62 -0.46
N ASN A 121 -11.03 25.40 0.62
CA ASN A 121 -9.80 26.08 1.01
C ASN A 121 -9.63 26.14 2.54
N GLY A 122 -9.65 24.97 3.18
CA GLY A 122 -9.36 24.82 4.62
C GLY A 122 -7.86 24.79 4.93
N THR A 123 -7.51 24.99 6.21
CA THR A 123 -6.11 24.91 6.67
C THR A 123 -5.60 23.46 6.65
N PRO A 124 -4.27 23.22 6.66
CA PRO A 124 -3.71 21.86 6.75
C PRO A 124 -4.26 21.04 7.94
N GLU A 125 -4.47 21.67 9.09
CA GLU A 125 -5.01 21.05 10.30
C GLU A 125 -6.48 20.65 10.12
N GLU A 126 -7.30 21.55 9.57
CA GLU A 126 -8.70 21.27 9.28
C GLU A 126 -8.83 20.13 8.25
N ASN A 127 -8.03 20.17 7.19
CA ASN A 127 -8.04 19.18 6.13
C ASN A 127 -7.62 17.79 6.64
N SER A 128 -6.56 17.70 7.44
CA SER A 128 -6.09 16.43 8.02
C SER A 128 -7.12 15.85 8.99
N HIS A 129 -7.72 16.68 9.85
CA HIS A 129 -8.79 16.25 10.76
C HIS A 129 -10.01 15.72 10.01
N MET A 130 -10.48 16.44 8.98
CA MET A 130 -11.59 16.05 8.13
C MET A 130 -11.28 14.74 7.37
N LEU A 131 -10.10 14.66 6.75
CA LEU A 131 -9.69 13.46 6.03
C LEU A 131 -9.56 12.24 6.94
N ASN A 132 -9.10 12.42 8.18
CA ASN A 132 -8.98 11.33 9.14
C ASN A 132 -10.36 10.81 9.54
N ALA A 133 -11.30 11.73 9.81
CA ALA A 133 -12.68 11.38 10.11
C ALA A 133 -13.34 10.63 8.94
N TYR A 134 -13.15 11.11 7.70
CA TYR A 134 -13.72 10.47 6.52
C TYR A 134 -13.09 9.09 6.22
N GLN A 135 -11.76 8.98 6.32
CA GLN A 135 -11.07 7.70 6.10
C GLN A 135 -11.50 6.65 7.13
N LYS A 136 -11.66 7.03 8.41
CA LYS A 136 -12.23 6.15 9.44
C LYS A 136 -13.66 5.74 9.12
N TYR A 137 -14.50 6.68 8.67
CA TYR A 137 -15.86 6.37 8.21
C TYR A 137 -15.88 5.33 7.08
N CYS A 138 -14.93 5.40 6.15
CA CYS A 138 -14.78 4.45 5.05
C CYS A 138 -14.03 3.14 5.42
N GLY A 139 -13.60 2.99 6.67
CA GLY A 139 -13.04 1.76 7.22
C GLY A 139 -11.52 1.74 7.44
N ALA A 140 -10.79 2.84 7.20
CA ALA A 140 -9.37 2.91 7.57
C ALA A 140 -9.22 2.74 9.10
N ALA A 141 -8.29 1.88 9.52
CA ALA A 141 -8.05 1.65 10.95
C ALA A 141 -7.15 2.74 11.53
N ILE A 142 -6.07 3.07 10.82
CA ILE A 142 -5.09 4.10 11.17
C ILE A 142 -4.79 4.91 9.92
N SER A 143 -4.65 6.21 10.04
CA SER A 143 -4.27 7.11 8.95
C SER A 143 -3.12 8.00 9.38
N GLY A 144 -2.23 8.31 8.44
CA GLY A 144 -1.11 9.23 8.61
C GLY A 144 -0.94 10.09 7.37
N TYR A 145 -0.24 11.21 7.56
CA TYR A 145 -0.10 12.27 6.57
C TYR A 145 1.35 12.73 6.56
N GLY A 146 1.86 13.11 5.40
CA GLY A 146 3.17 13.73 5.31
C GLY A 146 3.23 14.69 4.13
N GLU A 147 4.24 15.55 4.15
CA GLU A 147 4.56 16.37 2.99
C GLU A 147 5.18 15.47 1.91
N PHE A 148 4.89 15.74 0.64
CA PHE A 148 5.65 15.17 -0.47
C PHE A 148 6.69 16.20 -0.92
N GLY A 149 7.70 16.39 -0.07
CA GLY A 149 8.72 17.42 -0.18
C GLY A 149 9.94 17.00 -0.99
N GLU A 150 11.03 17.76 -0.85
CA GLU A 150 12.29 17.51 -1.55
C GLU A 150 12.88 16.12 -1.23
N LEU A 151 12.85 15.73 0.04
CA LEU A 151 13.33 14.42 0.49
C LEU A 151 12.50 13.28 -0.13
N ASP A 152 11.18 13.36 -0.05
CA ASP A 152 10.29 12.32 -0.60
C ASP A 152 10.46 12.16 -2.11
N ARG A 153 10.54 13.29 -2.82
CA ARG A 153 10.76 13.34 -4.27
C ARG A 153 12.08 12.70 -4.68
N SER A 154 13.15 12.97 -3.92
CA SER A 154 14.51 12.53 -4.25
C SER A 154 14.89 11.17 -3.67
N LYS A 155 14.17 10.67 -2.65
CA LYS A 155 14.55 9.46 -1.90
C LYS A 155 13.45 8.41 -1.80
N LEU A 156 12.18 8.80 -1.67
CA LEU A 156 11.09 7.87 -1.33
C LEU A 156 10.21 7.47 -2.51
N LEU A 157 9.99 8.36 -3.48
CA LEU A 157 9.23 8.06 -4.69
C LEU A 157 9.90 6.91 -5.46
N CYS A 158 9.16 5.83 -5.70
CA CYS A 158 9.62 4.70 -6.52
C CYS A 158 10.09 5.18 -7.90
N THR A 159 11.05 4.49 -8.52
CA THR A 159 11.53 4.84 -9.87
C THR A 159 10.56 4.41 -10.97
N ASN A 160 9.81 3.33 -10.75
CA ASN A 160 8.91 2.72 -11.73
C ASN A 160 7.79 1.91 -11.07
N ALA A 161 6.84 1.48 -11.89
CA ALA A 161 5.85 0.49 -11.51
C ALA A 161 6.54 -0.83 -11.09
N LYS A 162 6.00 -1.51 -10.09
CA LYS A 162 6.57 -2.75 -9.53
C LYS A 162 6.70 -3.87 -10.55
N HIS A 163 5.63 -4.09 -11.33
CA HIS A 163 5.52 -5.16 -12.33
C HIS A 163 5.79 -4.67 -13.77
N ASN A 164 6.25 -3.42 -13.93
CA ASN A 164 6.59 -2.86 -15.22
C ASN A 164 7.75 -1.86 -15.07
N PRO A 165 9.01 -2.32 -15.12
CA PRO A 165 10.17 -1.45 -14.95
C PRO A 165 10.30 -0.40 -16.06
N GLY A 166 9.64 -0.59 -17.22
CA GLY A 166 9.60 0.38 -18.31
C GLY A 166 8.69 1.57 -18.03
N LYS A 167 7.69 1.43 -17.13
CA LYS A 167 6.76 2.50 -16.77
C LYS A 167 7.29 3.30 -15.58
N LYS A 168 7.83 4.49 -15.82
CA LYS A 168 8.58 5.28 -14.83
C LYS A 168 7.70 6.28 -14.07
N PHE A 169 8.03 6.55 -12.80
CA PHE A 169 7.51 7.74 -12.10
C PHE A 169 8.42 8.93 -12.41
N ILE A 170 7.87 9.96 -13.04
CA ILE A 170 8.61 11.14 -13.50
C ILE A 170 8.02 12.36 -12.82
N ILE A 171 8.86 13.14 -12.13
CA ILE A 171 8.48 14.44 -11.58
C ILE A 171 8.63 15.46 -12.70
N ASP A 172 7.57 16.23 -12.97
CA ASP A 172 7.57 17.30 -13.97
C ASP A 172 7.20 18.63 -13.31
N ASP A 173 8.19 19.48 -13.11
CA ASP A 173 8.05 20.79 -12.44
C ASP A 173 7.24 21.81 -13.26
N THR A 174 6.91 21.50 -14.51
CA THR A 174 6.05 22.34 -15.35
C THR A 174 4.56 22.05 -15.19
N LYS A 175 4.21 20.90 -14.58
CA LYS A 175 2.84 20.39 -14.50
C LYS A 175 2.20 20.69 -13.15
N GLU A 176 0.90 21.04 -13.18
CA GLU A 176 0.04 21.18 -11.99
C GLU A 176 -0.79 19.92 -11.70
N LEU A 177 -1.10 19.15 -12.74
CA LEU A 177 -1.96 17.98 -12.67
C LEU A 177 -1.21 16.73 -13.11
N ALA A 178 -1.49 15.62 -12.44
CA ALA A 178 -0.91 14.33 -12.77
C ALA A 178 -1.37 13.84 -14.14
N GLU A 179 -0.47 13.14 -14.84
CA GLU A 179 -0.75 12.54 -16.13
C GLU A 179 -0.29 11.07 -16.14
N GLU A 180 -0.99 10.22 -16.87
CA GLU A 180 -0.58 8.84 -17.12
C GLU A 180 -0.40 8.64 -18.61
N THR A 181 0.81 8.24 -19.01
CA THR A 181 1.12 7.79 -20.37
C THR A 181 1.36 6.28 -20.36
N LYS A 182 1.67 5.71 -21.53
CA LYS A 182 2.04 4.30 -21.62
C LYS A 182 3.38 4.03 -20.92
N GLU A 183 4.31 4.97 -21.00
CA GLU A 183 5.68 4.86 -20.48
C GLU A 183 5.89 5.53 -19.11
N ALA A 184 4.96 6.37 -18.65
CA ALA A 184 5.18 7.15 -17.43
C ALA A 184 3.92 7.41 -16.59
N PHE A 185 4.17 7.52 -15.28
CA PHE A 185 3.31 8.14 -14.29
C PHE A 185 3.90 9.52 -13.97
N ILE A 186 3.31 10.58 -14.52
CA ILE A 186 3.77 11.95 -14.30
C ILE A 186 3.25 12.44 -12.96
N VAL A 187 4.17 12.85 -12.09
CA VAL A 187 3.93 13.49 -10.79
C VAL A 187 4.14 15.00 -10.95
N PRO A 188 3.15 15.85 -10.63
CA PRO A 188 3.30 17.29 -10.68
C PRO A 188 4.41 17.80 -9.75
N GLY A 189 5.31 18.61 -10.28
CA GLY A 189 6.36 19.28 -9.51
C GLY A 189 6.09 20.75 -9.24
N LYS A 190 5.15 21.38 -9.95
CA LYS A 190 4.93 22.83 -9.86
C LYS A 190 4.45 23.30 -8.48
N ASN A 191 3.69 22.46 -7.77
CA ASN A 191 3.10 22.79 -6.49
C ASN A 191 3.55 21.80 -5.40
N GLN A 192 3.53 22.25 -4.14
CA GLN A 192 3.65 21.36 -2.99
C GLN A 192 2.54 20.30 -3.03
N LEU A 193 2.93 19.05 -2.82
CA LEU A 193 2.01 17.92 -2.70
C LEU A 193 2.18 17.29 -1.32
N TYR A 194 1.28 16.39 -0.99
CA TYR A 194 1.25 15.70 0.30
C TYR A 194 0.99 14.22 0.04
N HIS A 195 1.39 13.37 0.97
CA HIS A 195 1.06 11.96 0.91
C HIS A 195 0.12 11.55 2.04
N LEU A 196 -0.79 10.63 1.71
CA LEU A 196 -1.72 10.00 2.62
C LEU A 196 -1.27 8.57 2.81
N VAL A 197 -1.28 8.07 4.04
CA VAL A 197 -1.02 6.67 4.36
C VAL A 197 -2.19 6.15 5.16
N HIS A 198 -2.67 4.95 4.85
CA HIS A 198 -3.63 4.27 5.72
C HIS A 198 -3.25 2.82 5.98
N TRP A 199 -3.64 2.37 7.17
CA TRP A 199 -3.59 0.98 7.60
C TRP A 199 -4.99 0.40 7.53
N GLU A 200 -5.15 -0.60 6.70
CA GLU A 200 -6.37 -1.36 6.55
C GLU A 200 -6.33 -2.60 7.43
N HIS A 201 -7.42 -2.86 8.15
CA HIS A 201 -7.51 -4.03 9.01
C HIS A 201 -7.64 -5.31 8.17
N MET A 202 -6.86 -6.31 8.52
CA MET A 202 -6.92 -7.66 7.94
C MET A 202 -7.36 -8.67 9.01
N SER A 203 -7.73 -9.87 8.60
CA SER A 203 -8.21 -10.90 9.53
C SER A 203 -7.08 -11.52 10.36
N HIS A 204 -7.06 -11.20 11.67
CA HIS A 204 -6.18 -11.84 12.65
C HIS A 204 -6.35 -13.36 12.71
N GLU A 205 -7.58 -13.86 12.60
CA GLU A 205 -7.85 -15.29 12.61
C GLU A 205 -7.24 -16.00 11.41
N MET A 206 -7.33 -15.39 10.22
CA MET A 206 -6.69 -15.96 9.02
C MET A 206 -5.16 -15.94 9.13
N ALA A 207 -4.59 -14.92 9.77
CA ALA A 207 -3.14 -14.85 9.99
C ALA A 207 -2.62 -16.02 10.86
N ARG A 208 -3.40 -16.47 11.85
CA ARG A 208 -3.07 -17.63 12.70
C ARG A 208 -3.09 -18.97 11.96
N CYS A 209 -3.73 -19.02 10.80
CA CYS A 209 -3.79 -20.20 9.95
C CYS A 209 -2.64 -20.27 8.92
N ALA A 210 -1.67 -19.35 8.96
CA ALA A 210 -0.48 -19.44 8.13
C ALA A 210 0.35 -20.69 8.48
N PRO A 211 0.92 -21.41 7.50
CA PRO A 211 0.96 -21.07 6.07
C PRO A 211 -0.28 -21.51 5.27
N ALA A 212 -1.09 -22.43 5.79
CA ALA A 212 -2.16 -23.10 5.02
C ALA A 212 -3.20 -22.13 4.40
N LEU A 213 -3.53 -21.04 5.12
CA LEU A 213 -4.43 -19.98 4.63
C LEU A 213 -3.72 -18.63 4.41
N GLY A 214 -2.38 -18.63 4.26
CA GLY A 214 -1.60 -17.38 4.11
C GLY A 214 -2.06 -16.50 2.95
N GLY A 215 -2.40 -17.10 1.80
CA GLY A 215 -2.95 -16.36 0.67
C GLY A 215 -4.33 -15.74 0.94
N ARG A 216 -5.16 -16.37 1.78
CA ARG A 216 -6.47 -15.84 2.18
C ARG A 216 -6.33 -14.72 3.20
N PHE A 217 -5.37 -14.83 4.11
CA PHE A 217 -4.97 -13.74 4.99
C PHE A 217 -4.55 -12.52 4.17
N ASN A 218 -3.65 -12.69 3.18
CA ASN A 218 -3.18 -11.58 2.36
C ASN A 218 -4.30 -10.87 1.58
N GLY A 219 -5.33 -11.61 1.14
CA GLY A 219 -6.51 -11.04 0.47
C GLY A 219 -7.67 -10.70 1.41
N SER A 220 -7.42 -10.48 2.71
CA SER A 220 -8.46 -10.09 3.68
C SER A 220 -8.61 -8.58 3.88
N ASP A 221 -7.93 -7.80 3.05
CA ASP A 221 -7.95 -6.34 2.93
C ASP A 221 -9.22 -5.83 2.20
N PHE A 222 -10.40 -6.31 2.60
CA PHE A 222 -11.66 -5.99 1.89
C PHE A 222 -11.97 -4.50 1.83
N VAL A 223 -11.56 -3.79 2.88
CA VAL A 223 -11.80 -2.36 3.05
C VAL A 223 -11.17 -1.54 1.91
N ALA A 224 -10.03 -1.96 1.35
CA ALA A 224 -9.41 -1.33 0.18
C ALA A 224 -10.40 -1.06 -0.95
N THR A 225 -11.29 -2.01 -1.20
CA THR A 225 -12.19 -1.95 -2.36
C THR A 225 -13.19 -0.80 -2.28
N SER A 226 -13.53 -0.34 -1.07
CA SER A 226 -14.40 0.83 -0.84
C SER A 226 -13.62 2.07 -0.44
N LEU A 227 -12.56 1.93 0.37
CA LEU A 227 -11.82 3.05 0.96
C LEU A 227 -11.16 3.91 -0.11
N LYS A 228 -10.41 3.29 -1.03
CA LYS A 228 -9.62 3.97 -2.06
C LYS A 228 -10.47 4.80 -3.03
N PRO A 229 -11.53 4.25 -3.67
CA PRO A 229 -12.40 5.05 -4.53
C PRO A 229 -13.21 6.09 -3.75
N SER A 230 -13.56 5.82 -2.48
CA SER A 230 -14.26 6.80 -1.63
C SER A 230 -13.39 8.01 -1.32
N VAL A 231 -12.15 7.80 -0.87
CA VAL A 231 -11.18 8.89 -0.60
C VAL A 231 -10.88 9.68 -1.88
N TYR A 232 -10.74 9.00 -3.02
CA TYR A 232 -10.60 9.67 -4.32
C TYR A 232 -11.79 10.58 -4.62
N ASN A 233 -13.01 10.08 -4.49
CA ASN A 233 -14.22 10.87 -4.74
C ASN A 233 -14.34 12.03 -3.75
N PHE A 234 -13.98 11.83 -2.48
CA PHE A 234 -14.02 12.87 -1.46
C PHE A 234 -13.06 14.03 -1.79
N LEU A 235 -11.79 13.73 -2.09
CA LEU A 235 -10.81 14.72 -2.53
C LEU A 235 -11.25 15.42 -3.82
N ARG A 236 -11.72 14.65 -4.81
CA ARG A 236 -12.22 15.20 -6.08
C ARG A 236 -13.41 16.13 -5.88
N TYR A 237 -14.35 15.77 -5.01
CA TYR A 237 -15.52 16.59 -4.70
C TYR A 237 -15.11 17.96 -4.14
N MET A 238 -14.04 18.01 -3.35
CA MET A 238 -13.45 19.22 -2.78
C MET A 238 -12.52 19.98 -3.73
N GLY A 239 -12.19 19.40 -4.89
CA GLY A 239 -11.35 20.02 -5.92
C GLY A 239 -9.85 19.72 -5.80
N TYR A 240 -9.51 18.59 -5.21
CA TYR A 240 -8.13 18.10 -5.08
C TYR A 240 -7.92 16.80 -5.86
N GLN A 241 -6.71 16.61 -6.36
CA GLN A 241 -6.30 15.37 -7.04
C GLN A 241 -5.82 14.34 -6.01
N MET A 242 -5.91 13.07 -6.39
CA MET A 242 -5.32 11.96 -5.65
C MET A 242 -4.62 11.05 -6.65
N LEU A 243 -3.34 10.80 -6.44
CA LEU A 243 -2.48 9.99 -7.31
C LEU A 243 -2.18 8.65 -6.63
N GLY A 244 -1.99 7.63 -7.46
CA GLY A 244 -1.69 6.27 -7.03
C GLY A 244 -2.96 5.45 -6.85
N ASP A 245 -2.94 4.18 -7.27
CA ASP A 245 -4.09 3.30 -7.09
C ASP A 245 -4.08 2.55 -5.75
N GLY A 246 -2.92 2.54 -5.06
CA GLY A 246 -2.66 1.69 -3.90
C GLY A 246 -2.84 0.21 -4.23
N GLY A 247 -2.65 -0.16 -5.50
CA GLY A 247 -2.61 -1.53 -5.98
C GLY A 247 -1.18 -2.05 -5.98
N ASP A 248 -1.00 -3.34 -6.27
CA ASP A 248 0.32 -3.97 -6.19
C ASP A 248 1.31 -3.49 -7.28
N SER A 249 0.83 -2.83 -8.32
CA SER A 249 1.65 -2.44 -9.48
C SER A 249 2.10 -0.96 -9.46
N ASN A 250 1.36 -0.06 -8.84
CA ASN A 250 1.44 1.39 -9.08
C ASN A 250 1.24 2.23 -7.81
N TYR A 251 1.74 1.71 -6.69
CA TYR A 251 1.99 2.51 -5.49
C TYR A 251 3.17 3.48 -5.71
N PRO A 252 3.06 4.74 -5.24
CA PRO A 252 4.12 5.74 -5.40
C PRO A 252 5.33 5.48 -4.49
N PHE A 253 5.14 4.82 -3.35
CA PHE A 253 6.16 4.65 -2.32
C PHE A 253 6.27 3.20 -1.86
N ILE A 254 7.42 2.83 -1.30
CA ILE A 254 7.48 1.64 -0.42
C ILE A 254 6.61 1.94 0.80
N GLU A 255 5.40 1.36 0.83
CA GLU A 255 4.31 1.75 1.74
C GLU A 255 4.72 1.69 3.22
N ALA A 256 5.50 0.67 3.62
CA ALA A 256 6.04 0.55 4.98
C ALA A 256 6.97 1.72 5.38
N ALA A 257 7.74 2.26 4.42
CA ALA A 257 8.64 3.37 4.69
C ALA A 257 7.86 4.64 5.03
N VAL A 258 6.90 5.02 4.19
CA VAL A 258 6.06 6.21 4.44
C VAL A 258 5.11 6.03 5.63
N ALA A 259 4.67 4.80 5.93
CA ALA A 259 3.90 4.53 7.16
C ALA A 259 4.72 4.77 8.43
N ASN A 260 6.00 4.39 8.42
CA ASN A 260 6.87 4.64 9.56
C ASN A 260 7.17 6.13 9.72
N LEU A 261 7.34 6.86 8.61
CA LEU A 261 7.59 8.30 8.61
C LEU A 261 6.37 9.12 9.03
N ALA A 262 5.17 8.66 8.67
CA ALA A 262 3.90 9.30 9.02
C ALA A 262 3.34 8.83 10.38
N GLY A 263 4.07 8.03 11.15
CA GLY A 263 3.62 7.58 12.47
C GLY A 263 2.48 6.55 12.48
N VAL A 264 2.21 5.92 11.34
CA VAL A 264 1.20 4.85 11.24
C VAL A 264 1.71 3.56 11.87
N SER A 265 3.02 3.31 11.79
CA SER A 265 3.62 2.06 12.27
C SER A 265 5.10 2.23 12.65
N GLU A 266 5.71 1.21 13.24
CA GLU A 266 7.16 1.05 13.31
C GLU A 266 7.63 -0.14 12.45
N SER A 267 8.89 -0.13 12.04
CA SER A 267 9.54 -1.29 11.43
C SER A 267 9.50 -2.54 12.33
N SER A 268 9.65 -3.71 11.73
CA SER A 268 9.80 -4.98 12.44
C SER A 268 11.00 -5.79 11.94
N ARG A 269 11.45 -6.76 12.74
CA ARG A 269 12.57 -7.66 12.41
C ARG A 269 12.45 -8.36 11.05
N ASN A 270 11.24 -8.67 10.61
CA ASN A 270 11.08 -9.42 9.36
C ASN A 270 11.23 -8.55 8.10
N ASN A 271 11.38 -7.22 8.26
CA ASN A 271 11.57 -6.22 7.19
C ASN A 271 10.49 -6.22 6.09
N VAL A 272 9.41 -6.98 6.27
CA VAL A 272 8.30 -7.11 5.31
C VAL A 272 7.02 -6.50 5.87
N TYR A 273 6.81 -6.65 7.18
CA TYR A 273 5.68 -6.10 7.90
C TYR A 273 6.14 -4.99 8.84
N SER A 274 5.35 -3.93 8.93
CA SER A 274 5.44 -2.96 10.02
C SER A 274 4.54 -3.39 11.19
N LEU A 275 4.68 -2.75 12.33
CA LEU A 275 3.91 -3.02 13.55
C LEU A 275 3.14 -1.77 13.96
N THR A 276 1.89 -1.95 14.35
CA THR A 276 1.07 -0.91 14.97
C THR A 276 0.87 -1.26 16.45
N PRO A 277 0.78 -0.26 17.36
CA PRO A 277 0.46 -0.52 18.76
C PRO A 277 -0.89 -1.24 18.95
N GLU A 278 -1.88 -0.93 18.11
CA GLU A 278 -3.26 -1.39 18.24
C GLU A 278 -3.51 -2.75 17.58
N LEU A 279 -2.88 -3.03 16.44
CA LEU A 279 -3.20 -4.19 15.60
C LEU A 279 -2.02 -5.15 15.38
N GLY A 280 -0.82 -4.77 15.84
CA GLY A 280 0.41 -5.50 15.55
C GLY A 280 0.72 -5.50 14.04
N PRO A 281 1.20 -6.61 13.46
CA PRO A 281 1.54 -6.70 12.03
C PRO A 281 0.35 -7.00 11.12
N ILE A 282 -0.86 -7.07 11.65
CA ILE A 282 -2.02 -7.57 10.91
C ILE A 282 -2.78 -6.41 10.29
N GLY A 283 -2.34 -6.04 9.10
CA GLY A 283 -3.05 -5.14 8.22
C GLY A 283 -2.26 -4.86 6.96
N ARG A 284 -2.88 -4.08 6.08
CA ARG A 284 -2.28 -3.68 4.80
C ARG A 284 -2.11 -2.18 4.78
N ILE A 285 -0.95 -1.74 4.32
CA ILE A 285 -0.64 -0.32 4.22
C ILE A 285 -0.93 0.09 2.79
N HIS A 286 -1.52 1.26 2.60
CA HIS A 286 -1.51 1.92 1.29
C HIS A 286 -1.15 3.37 1.40
N SER A 287 -0.58 3.89 0.31
CA SER A 287 -0.15 5.27 0.23
C SER A 287 -0.53 5.92 -1.10
N TYR A 288 -0.80 7.23 -1.02
CA TYR A 288 -1.29 8.06 -2.11
C TYR A 288 -0.64 9.43 -2.05
N ILE A 289 -0.68 10.17 -3.16
CA ILE A 289 -0.27 11.58 -3.21
C ILE A 289 -1.50 12.44 -3.46
N THR A 290 -1.56 13.64 -2.91
CA THR A 290 -2.62 14.62 -3.15
C THR A 290 -2.04 16.04 -3.21
N ASP A 291 -2.77 16.97 -3.83
CA ASP A 291 -2.48 18.40 -3.76
C ASP A 291 -3.32 19.12 -2.67
N MET A 292 -4.02 18.37 -1.81
CA MET A 292 -4.68 18.91 -0.63
C MET A 292 -3.67 19.19 0.47
N PRO A 293 -3.53 20.44 0.96
CA PRO A 293 -2.71 20.72 2.12
C PRO A 293 -3.20 19.95 3.34
N VAL A 294 -2.32 19.19 3.98
CA VAL A 294 -2.61 18.42 5.20
C VAL A 294 -1.50 18.62 6.20
N ALA A 295 -1.86 18.73 7.49
CA ALA A 295 -0.88 18.76 8.55
C ALA A 295 -0.20 17.38 8.64
N PRO A 296 1.14 17.31 8.60
CA PRO A 296 1.86 16.04 8.69
C PRO A 296 1.69 15.41 10.07
N THR A 297 1.66 14.08 10.10
CA THR A 297 1.84 13.30 11.32
C THR A 297 3.28 12.83 11.39
N HIS A 298 3.76 12.56 12.60
CA HIS A 298 5.17 12.31 12.85
C HIS A 298 5.44 10.85 13.22
N PRO A 299 6.68 10.36 13.01
CA PRO A 299 7.05 9.00 13.38
C PRO A 299 6.78 8.72 14.86
N ILE A 300 6.47 7.46 15.18
CA ILE A 300 6.18 7.04 16.56
C ILE A 300 7.29 6.17 17.14
N ASP A 301 7.40 6.18 18.47
CA ASP A 301 8.19 5.25 19.27
C ASP A 301 7.29 4.61 20.33
N ALA A 302 6.87 3.39 20.06
CA ALA A 302 6.30 2.47 21.02
C ALA A 302 7.35 1.39 21.38
N GLY A 303 8.62 1.52 21.01
CA GLY A 303 9.63 0.50 21.31
C GLY A 303 9.34 -0.87 20.68
N MET A 304 8.49 -0.94 19.65
CA MET A 304 8.20 -2.18 18.91
C MET A 304 9.46 -2.69 18.20
N PHE A 305 10.18 -1.76 17.56
CA PHE A 305 11.43 -2.10 16.87
C PHE A 305 12.50 -2.53 17.88
N LYS A 306 12.63 -1.84 19.01
CA LYS A 306 13.54 -2.24 20.10
C LYS A 306 13.20 -3.63 20.66
N PHE A 307 11.92 -3.92 20.87
CA PHE A 307 11.48 -5.24 21.32
C PHE A 307 11.84 -6.35 20.33
N CYS A 308 11.84 -6.04 19.02
CA CYS A 308 12.24 -7.00 18.00
C CYS A 308 13.69 -7.48 18.18
N ALA A 309 14.60 -6.65 18.72
CA ALA A 309 16.00 -6.99 18.97
C ALA A 309 16.15 -8.24 19.86
N ASP A 310 15.33 -8.37 20.90
CA ASP A 310 15.38 -9.50 21.83
C ASP A 310 14.42 -10.64 21.50
N CYS A 311 13.28 -10.36 20.87
CA CYS A 311 12.21 -11.34 20.70
C CYS A 311 12.59 -12.50 19.76
N GLY A 312 12.99 -12.21 18.52
CA GLY A 312 13.40 -13.23 17.53
C GLY A 312 12.35 -14.29 17.14
N LYS A 313 11.11 -14.24 17.67
CA LYS A 313 10.10 -15.29 17.48
C LYS A 313 9.79 -15.57 16.00
N CYS A 314 9.65 -14.52 15.19
CA CYS A 314 9.40 -14.65 13.75
C CYS A 314 10.58 -15.31 13.03
N ALA A 315 11.83 -15.00 13.42
CA ALA A 315 13.03 -15.62 12.85
C ALA A 315 13.14 -17.10 13.20
N ASN A 316 12.80 -17.47 14.44
CA ASN A 316 12.82 -18.85 14.89
C ASN A 316 11.68 -19.71 14.31
N ALA A 317 10.53 -19.10 14.03
CA ALA A 317 9.37 -19.77 13.46
C ALA A 317 9.37 -19.82 11.92
N CYS A 318 10.28 -19.10 11.25
CA CYS A 318 10.31 -19.00 9.79
C CYS A 318 10.73 -20.34 9.16
N PRO A 319 9.83 -21.03 8.42
CA PRO A 319 10.17 -22.33 7.85
C PRO A 319 11.28 -22.26 6.79
N ALA A 320 11.40 -21.11 6.12
CA ALA A 320 12.40 -20.86 5.09
C ALA A 320 13.68 -20.20 5.63
N GLU A 321 13.75 -19.93 6.94
CA GLU A 321 14.89 -19.29 7.61
C GLU A 321 15.34 -17.97 6.97
N CYS A 322 14.42 -17.23 6.35
CA CYS A 322 14.74 -16.02 5.59
C CYS A 322 14.77 -14.73 6.43
N ILE A 323 14.48 -14.83 7.73
CA ILE A 323 14.46 -13.69 8.65
C ILE A 323 15.72 -13.76 9.53
N SER A 324 16.47 -12.66 9.58
CA SER A 324 17.69 -12.57 10.39
C SER A 324 17.42 -12.82 11.87
N LYS A 325 18.31 -13.59 12.51
CA LYS A 325 18.37 -13.82 13.96
C LYS A 325 19.27 -12.82 14.69
N ALA A 326 19.99 -11.95 13.96
CA ALA A 326 20.87 -10.94 14.56
C ALA A 326 20.07 -10.00 15.46
N LYS A 327 20.58 -9.69 16.66
CA LYS A 327 19.88 -8.83 17.60
C LYS A 327 19.97 -7.35 17.23
N GLU A 328 21.11 -6.96 16.67
CA GLU A 328 21.39 -5.63 16.16
C GLU A 328 21.33 -5.62 14.63
N PRO A 329 21.15 -4.44 14.00
CA PRO A 329 21.20 -4.24 12.55
C PRO A 329 22.43 -4.86 11.88
#